data_AF-A0A0C1ZCR7-F1
#
_entry.id   AF-A0A0C1ZCR7-F1
#
_cell.length_a   1.000
_cell.length_b   1.000
_cell.length_c   1.000
_cell.angle_alpha   90.00
_cell.angle_beta   90.00
_cell.angle_gamma   90.00
#
_symmetry.space_group_name_H-M   'P 1'
#
loop_
_entity.id
_entity.type
_entity.pdbx_description
1 polymer ?
#
loop_
_entity_poly.entity_id
_entity_poly.type
_entity_poly.pdbx_seq_one_letter_code
_entity_poly.pdbx_strand_id
1 'polypeptide(L)'
;MSPMVARYTASLLMAHLACAVAVGVAGCTVEGIAILPGLDEGADGFGDDQDEGLGEGQGTGTDGANTDHDGGSNESDDAGSAMLDLPAPGDHEPLEQACVVADNILDAPLPCDVGPTSVTINPVVAWTWTGPAGEDSVIVTPLVGNLDDDNEDGIVDLCDRPDLVVLAVDLSANANKKDTFVPAGHIYVLDTKTGQTKWTFATPVDATATPALADLDGDGTAEILAFERSEESLGQVGERRVIAFEADGSVRWISDTWVWSDGGGGLAVADLDADGSPEILAPEHVLSADGQLLWAPANPPPADSVPIAADLDLDGELEVLFGRSVFAADGTELFELPLPGNKNLGVAAIANFDDDAFPEIYIQAAQHHIFEHDGQPKAHCGAAGGAGKGRPVSILDVDSDGQAELLAHHGTWFRATTIVNGQCAPLWSVKVNHDSTSAAIGFDFLADGSAETVLADLDWVRLYGAQGDAVAQIQRRARPSSANPVIADADNDGAAELIIVGSEPIGGYGELEDRASVIYVQNADDQFAPTRRIWNQHAYHVTNIREDATVPVEQEPHWQTAGSNSFRNNVAPGYQGPLCQSGPAD
;
A
#
# COMPACT_ATOMS: atom_id res chain seq x y z
N MET A 1 74.01 4.26 3.50
CA MET A 1 73.28 5.44 4.02
C MET A 1 72.74 6.21 2.83
N SER A 2 71.56 6.82 2.98
CA SER A 2 70.63 7.24 1.90
C SER A 2 69.80 6.10 1.27
N PRO A 3 68.46 6.12 1.43
CA PRO A 3 67.46 5.59 0.47
C PRO A 3 67.00 6.73 -0.47
N MET A 4 66.76 6.63 -1.79
CA MET A 4 66.05 5.67 -2.66
C MET A 4 64.53 5.57 -2.35
N VAL A 5 63.63 6.16 -3.17
CA VAL A 5 63.11 5.69 -4.50
C VAL A 5 62.08 4.54 -4.30
N ALA A 6 60.89 4.49 -4.90
CA ALA A 6 60.46 4.96 -6.24
C ALA A 6 59.00 5.46 -6.35
N ARG A 7 58.67 6.08 -7.48
CA ARG A 7 57.30 6.18 -8.04
C ARG A 7 56.91 4.83 -8.67
N TYR A 8 55.62 4.49 -8.65
CA TYR A 8 55.07 3.44 -9.52
C TYR A 8 54.16 4.03 -10.60
N THR A 9 54.38 3.59 -11.84
CA THR A 9 53.58 3.89 -13.02
C THR A 9 52.54 2.78 -13.26
N ALA A 10 51.44 3.13 -13.93
CA ALA A 10 50.41 2.18 -14.33
C ALA A 10 50.93 1.10 -15.30
N SER A 11 50.32 -0.09 -15.22
CA SER A 11 50.42 -1.14 -16.24
C SER A 11 49.01 -1.60 -16.60
N LEU A 12 48.66 -1.49 -17.88
CA LEU A 12 47.52 -2.23 -18.43
C LEU A 12 47.81 -3.74 -18.36
N LEU A 13 46.79 -4.54 -18.04
CA LEU A 13 46.78 -5.95 -18.42
C LEU A 13 45.38 -6.32 -18.93
N MET A 14 45.33 -6.94 -20.11
CA MET A 14 44.10 -7.51 -20.65
C MET A 14 43.63 -8.69 -19.79
N ALA A 15 42.33 -8.81 -19.56
CA ALA A 15 41.69 -10.08 -19.22
C ALA A 15 40.83 -10.52 -20.43
N HIS A 16 40.94 -11.79 -20.81
CA HIS A 16 40.33 -12.30 -22.04
C HIS A 16 38.84 -12.65 -21.88
N LEU A 17 38.09 -12.37 -22.93
CA LEU A 17 36.77 -12.93 -23.18
C LEU A 17 36.88 -14.46 -23.27
N ALA A 18 36.14 -15.18 -22.42
CA ALA A 18 36.05 -16.64 -22.46
C ALA A 18 34.57 -17.07 -22.44
N CYS A 19 33.89 -16.88 -23.57
CA CYS A 19 32.55 -17.43 -23.78
C CYS A 19 32.69 -18.93 -24.10
N ALA A 20 32.33 -19.79 -23.14
CA ALA A 20 32.25 -21.23 -23.34
C ALA A 20 30.77 -21.64 -23.39
N VAL A 21 30.31 -22.02 -24.58
CA VAL A 21 28.93 -22.50 -24.77
C VAL A 21 28.77 -23.88 -24.15
N ALA A 22 27.98 -23.96 -23.10
CA ALA A 22 27.35 -25.18 -22.61
C ALA A 22 25.85 -24.91 -22.45
N VAL A 23 25.01 -25.85 -22.91
CA VAL A 23 23.56 -25.69 -22.95
C VAL A 23 22.96 -25.86 -21.56
N GLY A 24 22.19 -24.88 -21.10
CA GLY A 24 21.44 -24.92 -19.84
C GLY A 24 21.31 -23.53 -19.21
N VAL A 25 20.06 -23.10 -19.02
CA VAL A 25 19.59 -21.83 -18.41
C VAL A 25 20.61 -21.15 -17.50
N ALA A 26 21.02 -19.93 -17.85
CA ALA A 26 21.87 -19.08 -17.05
C ALA A 26 21.17 -17.74 -16.80
N GLY A 27 20.69 -17.53 -15.57
CA GLY A 27 20.20 -16.23 -15.13
C GLY A 27 21.32 -15.18 -15.13
N CYS A 28 21.01 -13.97 -15.56
CA CYS A 28 21.98 -12.88 -15.64
C CYS A 28 22.23 -12.27 -14.25
N THR A 29 23.35 -12.64 -13.61
CA THR A 29 23.86 -11.87 -12.46
C THR A 29 24.51 -10.57 -12.96
N VAL A 30 23.83 -9.44 -12.78
CA VAL A 30 24.38 -8.11 -13.10
C VAL A 30 25.06 -7.53 -11.85
N GLU A 31 26.39 -7.36 -11.89
CA GLU A 31 27.10 -6.54 -10.90
C GLU A 31 26.92 -5.05 -11.22
N GLY A 32 25.74 -4.51 -10.92
CA GLY A 32 25.41 -3.09 -11.09
C GLY A 32 25.69 -2.30 -9.81
N ILE A 33 26.82 -1.57 -9.77
CA ILE A 33 26.88 -0.32 -8.99
C ILE A 33 26.64 0.82 -9.99
N ALA A 34 25.38 1.21 -10.13
CA ALA A 34 25.00 2.37 -10.93
C ALA A 34 25.35 3.65 -10.16
N ILE A 35 26.45 4.29 -10.52
CA ILE A 35 26.70 5.69 -10.16
C ILE A 35 26.15 6.53 -11.30
N LEU A 36 24.97 7.12 -11.10
CA LEU A 36 24.47 8.17 -11.99
C LEU A 36 25.40 9.39 -11.88
N PRO A 37 25.72 10.09 -13.00
CA PRO A 37 26.52 11.29 -12.95
C PRO A 37 25.73 12.40 -12.24
N GLY A 38 26.32 12.97 -11.17
CA GLY A 38 25.74 14.13 -10.50
C GLY A 38 25.68 15.34 -11.41
N LEU A 39 24.63 16.14 -11.25
CA LEU A 39 24.51 17.45 -11.88
C LEU A 39 25.40 18.45 -11.11
N ASP A 40 26.47 18.92 -11.75
CA ASP A 40 27.34 19.97 -11.23
C ASP A 40 26.60 21.33 -11.20
N GLU A 41 26.77 22.08 -10.12
CA GLU A 41 26.41 23.50 -10.07
C GLU A 41 27.30 24.34 -11.01
N GLY A 42 26.74 25.38 -11.64
CA GLY A 42 27.48 26.19 -12.62
C GLY A 42 26.80 27.51 -13.00
N ALA A 43 26.80 28.46 -12.06
CA ALA A 43 26.17 29.79 -12.10
C ALA A 43 26.49 30.74 -13.28
N ASP A 44 25.70 31.83 -13.33
CA ASP A 44 26.00 33.21 -13.82
C ASP A 44 25.24 33.71 -15.07
N GLY A 45 24.46 34.80 -14.94
CA GLY A 45 24.01 35.59 -16.12
C GLY A 45 22.82 36.55 -15.96
N PHE A 46 23.07 37.76 -15.44
CA PHE A 46 22.15 38.92 -15.35
C PHE A 46 21.22 39.20 -16.56
N GLY A 47 19.99 39.66 -16.26
CA GLY A 47 19.10 40.34 -17.21
C GLY A 47 17.92 41.03 -16.51
N ASP A 48 18.04 42.34 -16.27
CA ASP A 48 16.98 43.23 -15.76
C ASP A 48 16.23 43.85 -16.95
N ASP A 49 14.89 43.90 -16.92
CA ASP A 49 14.10 44.89 -17.64
C ASP A 49 12.62 44.87 -17.16
N GLN A 50 12.11 46.05 -16.83
CA GLN A 50 10.70 46.33 -16.55
C GLN A 50 10.00 46.81 -17.83
N ASP A 51 8.72 46.51 -18.03
CA ASP A 51 7.82 47.50 -18.63
C ASP A 51 6.36 47.32 -18.18
N GLU A 52 5.61 48.42 -18.15
CA GLU A 52 4.20 48.47 -17.76
C GLU A 52 3.26 48.34 -18.97
N GLY A 53 2.02 47.86 -18.77
CA GLY A 53 1.06 47.70 -19.87
C GLY A 53 -0.40 47.53 -19.43
N LEU A 54 -1.06 48.63 -19.04
CA LEU A 54 -2.49 48.65 -18.68
C LEU A 54 -3.43 48.40 -19.88
N GLY A 55 -4.58 47.77 -19.64
CA GLY A 55 -5.63 47.61 -20.65
C GLY A 55 -6.96 47.01 -20.15
N GLU A 56 -7.79 47.82 -19.47
CA GLU A 56 -9.18 47.44 -19.11
C GLU A 56 -10.09 47.31 -20.35
N GLY A 57 -11.17 46.51 -20.25
CA GLY A 57 -12.15 46.42 -21.33
C GLY A 57 -13.34 45.46 -21.19
N GLN A 58 -14.05 45.43 -20.06
CA GLN A 58 -15.39 44.82 -19.98
C GLN A 58 -16.48 45.87 -19.74
N GLY A 59 -17.66 45.68 -20.34
CA GLY A 59 -18.91 46.31 -19.89
C GLY A 59 -19.84 46.84 -20.99
N THR A 60 -20.83 46.03 -21.37
CA THR A 60 -22.24 46.34 -21.72
C THR A 60 -22.86 45.09 -22.38
N GLY A 61 -24.08 44.63 -22.10
CA GLY A 61 -25.16 45.18 -21.27
C GLY A 61 -26.42 45.46 -22.09
N THR A 62 -27.58 45.05 -21.56
CA THR A 62 -29.00 45.31 -21.96
C THR A 62 -29.73 44.31 -22.90
N ASP A 63 -30.62 43.53 -22.28
CA ASP A 63 -32.10 43.52 -22.44
C ASP A 63 -32.79 43.35 -23.81
N GLY A 64 -33.91 42.58 -23.83
CA GLY A 64 -34.96 42.86 -24.82
C GLY A 64 -36.06 41.82 -25.13
N ALA A 65 -36.86 41.40 -24.15
CA ALA A 65 -38.29 41.02 -24.26
C ALA A 65 -38.89 40.37 -25.55
N ASN A 66 -39.32 39.12 -25.41
CA ASN A 66 -40.71 38.61 -25.56
C ASN A 66 -41.72 39.34 -26.50
N THR A 67 -42.32 38.61 -27.45
CA THR A 67 -43.78 38.69 -27.75
C THR A 67 -44.34 37.38 -28.31
N ASP A 68 -45.40 36.85 -27.70
CA ASP A 68 -46.28 35.83 -28.27
C ASP A 68 -47.14 36.38 -29.43
N HIS A 69 -47.46 35.54 -30.42
CA HIS A 69 -48.76 35.62 -31.08
C HIS A 69 -49.30 34.28 -31.61
N ASP A 70 -50.56 34.04 -31.24
CA ASP A 70 -51.35 32.83 -31.54
C ASP A 70 -52.17 33.01 -32.83
N GLY A 71 -52.57 31.93 -33.49
CA GLY A 71 -53.32 31.99 -34.75
C GLY A 71 -53.48 30.67 -35.50
N GLY A 72 -54.43 29.82 -35.07
CA GLY A 72 -54.76 28.58 -35.76
C GLY A 72 -55.86 28.71 -36.84
N SER A 73 -56.00 27.70 -37.70
CA SER A 73 -57.29 27.00 -37.97
C SER A 73 -57.25 25.99 -39.14
N ASN A 74 -57.93 24.86 -38.92
CA ASN A 74 -58.65 23.97 -39.87
C ASN A 74 -57.96 23.01 -40.88
N GLU A 75 -58.25 21.72 -40.64
CA GLU A 75 -58.87 20.72 -41.54
C GLU A 75 -58.03 19.85 -42.51
N SER A 76 -57.83 18.61 -42.04
CA SER A 76 -58.17 17.31 -42.67
C SER A 76 -57.40 16.76 -43.88
N ASP A 77 -56.95 15.52 -43.66
CA ASP A 77 -56.89 14.37 -44.58
C ASP A 77 -56.04 14.48 -45.87
N ASP A 78 -54.84 13.88 -45.84
CA ASP A 78 -54.58 12.70 -46.69
C ASP A 78 -53.52 11.77 -46.07
N ALA A 79 -53.61 10.48 -46.35
CA ALA A 79 -52.71 9.45 -45.84
C ALA A 79 -51.61 9.13 -46.87
N GLY A 80 -50.37 9.52 -46.58
CA GLY A 80 -49.21 9.23 -47.43
C GLY A 80 -47.95 9.03 -46.61
N SER A 81 -47.45 7.79 -46.56
CA SER A 81 -46.26 7.42 -45.79
C SER A 81 -45.01 8.18 -46.26
N ALA A 82 -44.62 9.21 -45.51
CA ALA A 82 -43.25 9.70 -45.47
C ALA A 82 -42.60 9.08 -44.22
N MET A 83 -41.44 8.46 -44.38
CA MET A 83 -40.70 7.93 -43.23
C MET A 83 -40.27 9.11 -42.37
N LEU A 84 -40.76 9.16 -41.13
CA LEU A 84 -40.05 9.91 -40.10
C LEU A 84 -38.72 9.20 -39.92
N ASP A 85 -37.66 9.90 -40.30
CA ASP A 85 -36.28 9.55 -39.99
C ASP A 85 -36.17 9.64 -38.47
N LEU A 86 -36.40 8.51 -37.79
CA LEU A 86 -36.04 8.38 -36.38
C LEU A 86 -34.53 8.60 -36.34
N PRO A 87 -34.00 9.49 -35.48
CA PRO A 87 -32.56 9.59 -35.32
C PRO A 87 -32.03 8.20 -34.99
N ALA A 88 -30.95 7.79 -35.66
CA ALA A 88 -30.31 6.53 -35.34
C ALA A 88 -29.94 6.53 -33.85
N PRO A 89 -30.10 5.40 -33.14
CA PRO A 89 -29.57 5.29 -31.78
C PRO A 89 -28.04 5.44 -31.88
N GLY A 90 -27.56 6.58 -31.43
CA GLY A 90 -26.22 7.07 -31.69
C GLY A 90 -25.94 8.25 -30.77
N ASP A 91 -25.18 7.91 -29.73
CA ASP A 91 -24.31 8.77 -28.94
C ASP A 91 -24.96 9.70 -27.90
N HIS A 92 -24.52 9.51 -26.65
CA HIS A 92 -24.81 10.29 -25.44
C HIS A 92 -26.18 10.06 -24.75
N GLU A 93 -26.44 8.83 -24.31
CA GLU A 93 -26.82 8.71 -22.89
C GLU A 93 -25.64 9.28 -22.08
N PRO A 94 -25.84 10.17 -21.09
CA PRO A 94 -24.78 10.50 -20.15
C PRO A 94 -24.32 9.20 -19.49
N LEU A 95 -23.01 8.97 -19.36
CA LEU A 95 -22.52 7.94 -18.45
C LEU A 95 -23.04 8.33 -17.07
N GLU A 96 -23.87 7.49 -16.46
CA GLU A 96 -24.45 7.80 -15.15
C GLU A 96 -23.30 7.89 -14.14
N GLN A 97 -23.25 9.00 -13.40
CA GLN A 97 -22.23 9.25 -12.38
C GLN A 97 -22.52 8.43 -11.14
N ALA A 98 -21.49 7.82 -10.55
CA ALA A 98 -21.60 7.05 -9.31
C ALA A 98 -20.48 7.42 -8.33
N CYS A 99 -20.86 7.62 -7.07
CA CYS A 99 -19.96 7.95 -5.97
C CYS A 99 -19.89 6.83 -4.90
N VAL A 100 -20.51 5.67 -5.18
CA VAL A 100 -20.57 4.53 -4.24
C VAL A 100 -20.10 3.25 -4.92
N VAL A 101 -19.53 2.33 -4.14
CA VAL A 101 -19.30 0.95 -4.60
C VAL A 101 -20.65 0.21 -4.55
N ALA A 102 -21.02 -0.50 -5.62
CA ALA A 102 -22.28 -1.26 -5.65
C ALA A 102 -22.20 -2.57 -4.84
N ASP A 103 -23.33 -3.05 -4.32
CA ASP A 103 -23.43 -4.31 -3.56
C ASP A 103 -22.76 -5.48 -4.30
N ASN A 104 -21.91 -6.24 -3.60
CA ASN A 104 -21.15 -7.39 -4.13
C ASN A 104 -20.19 -7.02 -5.28
N ILE A 105 -19.84 -5.74 -5.42
CA ILE A 105 -18.70 -5.28 -6.21
C ILE A 105 -17.65 -4.74 -5.24
N LEU A 106 -16.39 -5.01 -5.54
CA LEU A 106 -15.23 -4.66 -4.73
C LEU A 106 -14.63 -3.29 -5.06
N ASP A 107 -14.69 -2.94 -6.35
CA ASP A 107 -14.11 -1.75 -6.96
C ASP A 107 -15.21 -0.91 -7.59
N ALA A 108 -15.19 0.39 -7.32
CA ALA A 108 -16.07 1.36 -7.95
C ALA A 108 -15.61 1.67 -9.38
N PRO A 109 -16.41 2.42 -10.16
CA PRO A 109 -15.94 2.95 -11.43
C PRO A 109 -14.72 3.85 -11.23
N LEU A 110 -13.98 4.08 -12.31
CA LEU A 110 -12.95 5.12 -12.36
C LEU A 110 -13.58 6.50 -12.66
N PRO A 111 -12.87 7.61 -12.38
CA PRO A 111 -13.28 8.95 -12.81
C PRO A 111 -13.52 9.04 -14.33
N CYS A 112 -14.47 9.88 -14.75
CA CYS A 112 -14.85 10.01 -16.16
C CYS A 112 -13.76 10.61 -17.06
N ASP A 113 -12.81 11.36 -16.48
CA ASP A 113 -11.77 12.11 -17.19
C ASP A 113 -10.36 11.47 -17.10
N VAL A 114 -10.27 10.20 -16.67
CA VAL A 114 -9.00 9.44 -16.63
C VAL A 114 -8.31 9.47 -17.99
N GLY A 115 -7.07 9.93 -18.00
CA GLY A 115 -6.25 10.03 -19.19
C GLY A 115 -5.61 8.70 -19.62
N PRO A 116 -4.75 8.72 -20.66
CA PRO A 116 -4.02 7.54 -21.09
C PRO A 116 -2.82 7.26 -20.17
N THR A 117 -2.77 6.05 -19.62
CA THR A 117 -1.63 5.54 -18.83
C THR A 117 -0.28 5.82 -19.51
N SER A 118 0.69 6.17 -18.68
CA SER A 118 2.08 6.45 -19.05
C SER A 118 2.74 5.29 -19.78
N VAL A 119 3.71 5.62 -20.63
CA VAL A 119 4.59 4.65 -21.29
C VAL A 119 6.04 4.74 -20.78
N THR A 120 6.27 5.53 -19.73
CA THR A 120 7.59 5.71 -19.10
C THR A 120 7.45 6.06 -17.62
N ILE A 121 8.25 5.40 -16.79
CA ILE A 121 8.35 5.67 -15.35
C ILE A 121 9.32 6.83 -15.12
N ASN A 122 8.79 7.95 -14.65
CA ASN A 122 9.53 9.16 -14.31
C ASN A 122 8.97 9.78 -13.02
N PRO A 123 9.14 9.10 -11.86
CA PRO A 123 8.48 9.46 -10.62
C PRO A 123 9.03 10.78 -10.07
N VAL A 124 8.13 11.66 -9.66
CA VAL A 124 8.44 12.95 -9.04
C VAL A 124 7.80 13.04 -7.66
N VAL A 125 8.50 13.66 -6.72
CA VAL A 125 7.94 13.97 -5.41
C VAL A 125 6.97 15.14 -5.60
N ALA A 126 5.68 14.89 -5.40
CA ALA A 126 4.63 15.91 -5.45
C ALA A 126 4.79 16.88 -4.29
N TRP A 127 4.83 16.31 -3.09
CA TRP A 127 5.00 16.98 -1.82
C TRP A 127 5.66 16.05 -0.80
N THR A 128 6.12 16.65 0.29
CA THR A 128 6.61 15.94 1.46
C THR A 128 5.94 16.49 2.71
N TRP A 129 5.77 15.62 3.70
CA TRP A 129 5.28 16.01 5.02
C TRP A 129 6.24 15.51 6.09
N THR A 130 6.42 16.34 7.13
CA THR A 130 7.19 16.00 8.32
C THR A 130 6.35 16.34 9.53
N GLY A 131 6.26 15.41 10.48
CA GLY A 131 5.33 15.53 11.60
C GLY A 131 5.49 16.83 12.38
N PRO A 132 4.41 17.61 12.58
CA PRO A 132 4.46 18.82 13.37
C PRO A 132 4.72 18.47 14.85
N ALA A 133 4.97 19.49 15.67
CA ALA A 133 5.29 19.35 17.10
C ALA A 133 6.54 18.52 17.48
N GLY A 134 7.25 17.94 16.51
CA GLY A 134 8.49 17.17 16.71
C GLY A 134 8.38 15.68 16.39
N GLU A 135 7.21 15.19 15.98
CA GLU A 135 6.98 13.78 15.64
C GLU A 135 7.46 13.44 14.22
N ASP A 136 8.75 13.67 13.96
CA ASP A 136 9.34 13.68 12.62
C ASP A 136 9.59 12.29 11.98
N SER A 137 9.05 11.22 12.56
CA SER A 137 9.34 9.85 12.18
C SER A 137 8.09 8.98 12.08
N VAL A 138 7.96 8.27 10.95
CA VAL A 138 6.90 7.28 10.71
C VAL A 138 7.56 5.92 10.48
N ILE A 139 7.14 4.92 11.25
CA ILE A 139 7.77 3.58 11.29
C ILE A 139 6.78 2.42 11.10
N VAL A 140 5.54 2.74 10.73
CA VAL A 140 4.49 1.77 10.35
C VAL A 140 3.95 2.13 8.98
N THR A 141 3.21 1.22 8.35
CA THR A 141 2.56 1.48 7.05
C THR A 141 1.50 2.58 7.23
N PRO A 142 1.45 3.62 6.38
CA PRO A 142 0.35 4.57 6.38
C PRO A 142 -0.90 3.93 5.77
N LEU A 143 -2.09 4.46 6.03
CA LEU A 143 -3.34 3.98 5.46
C LEU A 143 -3.95 5.05 4.53
N VAL A 144 -4.73 4.62 3.54
CA VAL A 144 -5.42 5.48 2.58
C VAL A 144 -6.90 5.12 2.56
N GLY A 145 -7.78 6.11 2.59
CA GLY A 145 -9.25 5.97 2.48
C GLY A 145 -9.98 7.28 2.80
N ASN A 146 -11.22 7.43 2.38
CA ASN A 146 -11.99 8.68 2.54
C ASN A 146 -12.45 8.83 4.02
N LEU A 147 -12.28 10.02 4.60
CA LEU A 147 -12.59 10.30 6.01
C LEU A 147 -13.39 11.59 6.23
N ASP A 148 -13.57 12.45 5.21
CA ASP A 148 -14.49 13.57 5.25
C ASP A 148 -15.12 13.89 3.88
N ASP A 149 -16.09 14.80 3.94
CA ASP A 149 -16.87 15.36 2.84
C ASP A 149 -16.12 16.58 2.28
N ASP A 150 -15.18 16.33 1.36
CA ASP A 150 -14.42 17.37 0.63
C ASP A 150 -15.35 18.22 -0.25
N ASN A 151 -16.49 17.65 -0.70
CA ASN A 151 -17.37 18.26 -1.70
C ASN A 151 -18.55 19.10 -1.12
N GLU A 152 -18.74 19.06 0.20
CA GLU A 152 -19.80 19.70 1.00
C GLU A 152 -21.25 19.25 0.69
N ASP A 153 -21.48 18.01 0.22
CA ASP A 153 -22.85 17.49 -0.01
C ASP A 153 -23.51 16.83 1.22
N GLY A 154 -22.72 16.53 2.25
CA GLY A 154 -23.14 15.94 3.52
C GLY A 154 -22.99 14.43 3.61
N ILE A 155 -22.28 13.79 2.69
CA ILE A 155 -21.94 12.36 2.67
C ILE A 155 -20.41 12.24 2.53
N VAL A 156 -19.80 11.23 3.16
CA VAL A 156 -18.42 10.80 2.86
C VAL A 156 -18.54 9.64 1.88
N ASP A 157 -18.16 9.84 0.63
CA ASP A 157 -18.22 8.79 -0.39
C ASP A 157 -17.09 8.92 -1.43
N LEU A 158 -17.10 8.10 -2.49
CA LEU A 158 -16.01 8.03 -3.48
C LEU A 158 -15.97 9.20 -4.46
N CYS A 159 -16.79 10.24 -4.30
CA CYS A 159 -16.61 11.52 -4.97
C CYS A 159 -15.80 12.52 -4.11
N ASP A 160 -15.57 12.21 -2.83
CA ASP A 160 -14.53 12.83 -2.00
C ASP A 160 -13.15 12.25 -2.29
N ARG A 161 -12.10 12.90 -1.79
CA ARG A 161 -10.72 12.48 -2.00
C ARG A 161 -10.25 11.60 -0.84
N PRO A 162 -9.50 10.51 -1.09
CA PRO A 162 -8.89 9.74 -0.02
C PRO A 162 -7.97 10.59 0.85
N ASP A 163 -8.03 10.34 2.15
CA ASP A 163 -7.13 10.91 3.12
C ASP A 163 -5.97 9.96 3.42
N LEU A 164 -4.82 10.55 3.76
CA LEU A 164 -3.66 9.78 4.20
C LEU A 164 -3.55 9.76 5.73
N VAL A 165 -3.76 8.58 6.32
CA VAL A 165 -3.66 8.35 7.76
C VAL A 165 -2.24 7.94 8.13
N VAL A 166 -1.60 8.74 8.98
CA VAL A 166 -0.17 8.65 9.30
C VAL A 166 0.05 8.58 10.81
N LEU A 167 0.66 7.51 11.29
CA LEU A 167 1.08 7.38 12.69
C LEU A 167 2.55 7.82 12.87
N ALA A 168 2.74 9.01 13.45
CA ALA A 168 4.04 9.65 13.59
C ALA A 168 4.52 9.72 15.05
N VAL A 169 5.83 9.79 15.27
CA VAL A 169 6.47 9.74 16.60
C VAL A 169 7.82 10.48 16.63
N ASP A 170 8.21 11.04 17.78
CA ASP A 170 9.55 11.62 18.01
C ASP A 170 10.57 10.48 18.29
N LEU A 171 11.55 10.28 17.39
CA LEU A 171 12.62 9.29 17.56
C LEU A 171 13.99 9.98 17.71
N SER A 172 14.79 9.57 18.70
CA SER A 172 16.01 10.31 19.02
C SER A 172 17.19 9.93 18.11
N ALA A 173 17.84 10.92 17.49
CA ALA A 173 18.96 10.76 16.55
C ALA A 173 20.23 10.08 17.12
N ASN A 174 20.29 9.84 18.42
CA ASN A 174 21.53 9.55 19.13
C ASN A 174 21.97 8.09 18.93
N ALA A 175 23.03 7.84 18.15
CA ALA A 175 23.62 6.51 17.92
C ALA A 175 23.86 5.67 19.20
N ASN A 176 24.12 6.32 20.34
CA ASN A 176 24.41 5.66 21.62
C ASN A 176 23.14 5.37 22.44
N LYS A 177 22.00 5.93 22.05
CA LYS A 177 20.67 5.45 22.40
C LYS A 177 20.12 4.70 21.18
N LYS A 178 20.15 3.37 21.22
CA LYS A 178 18.93 2.71 20.75
C LYS A 178 17.83 3.24 21.65
N ASP A 179 16.79 3.83 21.09
CA ASP A 179 15.61 4.18 21.87
C ASP A 179 15.07 2.86 22.41
N THR A 180 15.34 2.59 23.69
CA THR A 180 15.01 1.31 24.33
C THR A 180 13.50 1.13 24.45
N PHE A 181 12.76 2.21 24.26
CA PHE A 181 11.31 2.32 24.20
C PHE A 181 11.03 3.39 23.14
N VAL A 182 10.22 3.06 22.14
CA VAL A 182 9.63 4.06 21.23
C VAL A 182 8.63 4.89 22.05
N PRO A 183 8.59 6.22 21.94
CA PRO A 183 7.57 7.04 22.60
C PRO A 183 6.15 6.70 22.11
N ALA A 184 5.15 7.24 22.79
CA ALA A 184 3.82 7.29 22.19
C ALA A 184 3.85 8.24 20.98
N GLY A 185 3.04 7.98 19.97
CA GLY A 185 2.88 8.83 18.80
C GLY A 185 1.42 9.23 18.60
N HIS A 186 1.15 10.11 17.64
CA HIS A 186 -0.21 10.52 17.30
C HIS A 186 -0.55 10.13 15.86
N ILE A 187 -1.85 9.95 15.64
CA ILE A 187 -2.43 9.75 14.30
C ILE A 187 -2.71 11.12 13.71
N TYR A 188 -2.24 11.33 12.49
CA TYR A 188 -2.44 12.50 11.66
C TYR A 188 -3.26 12.11 10.44
N VAL A 189 -4.22 12.96 10.06
CA VAL A 189 -4.94 12.85 8.79
C VAL A 189 -4.43 13.96 7.88
N LEU A 190 -3.92 13.57 6.71
CA LEU A 190 -3.31 14.49 5.74
C LEU A 190 -4.12 14.53 4.45
N ASP A 191 -4.35 15.75 3.97
CA ASP A 191 -4.89 16.06 2.65
C ASP A 191 -3.90 15.59 1.58
N THR A 192 -4.32 14.67 0.71
CA THR A 192 -3.47 14.05 -0.31
C THR A 192 -3.13 14.97 -1.48
N LYS A 193 -4.00 15.93 -1.81
CA LYS A 193 -3.79 16.96 -2.86
C LYS A 193 -2.69 17.96 -2.49
N THR A 194 -2.49 18.24 -1.19
CA THR A 194 -1.63 19.34 -0.71
C THR A 194 -0.55 18.92 0.29
N GLY A 195 -0.63 17.72 0.86
CA GLY A 195 0.24 17.25 1.93
C GLY A 195 0.04 17.94 3.29
N GLN A 196 -1.04 18.71 3.46
CA GLN A 196 -1.31 19.44 4.71
C GLN A 196 -2.03 18.56 5.72
N THR A 197 -1.70 18.72 7.02
CA THR A 197 -2.45 18.09 8.09
C THR A 197 -3.84 18.74 8.21
N LYS A 198 -4.90 17.96 7.96
CA LYS A 198 -6.29 18.36 8.18
C LYS A 198 -6.59 18.38 9.68
N TRP A 199 -6.32 17.27 10.38
CA TRP A 199 -6.39 17.18 11.84
C TRP A 199 -5.41 16.15 12.45
N THR A 200 -5.40 16.07 13.78
CA THR A 200 -4.53 15.20 14.58
C THR A 200 -5.32 14.66 15.76
N PHE A 201 -5.21 13.37 16.02
CA PHE A 201 -5.94 12.71 17.08
C PHE A 201 -5.32 13.07 18.43
N ALA A 202 -6.15 13.48 19.39
CA ALA A 202 -5.66 14.02 20.67
C ALA A 202 -5.18 12.95 21.66
N THR A 203 -5.55 11.69 21.45
CA THR A 203 -5.12 10.55 22.28
C THR A 203 -3.88 9.90 21.67
N PRO A 204 -2.77 9.77 22.41
CA PRO A 204 -1.57 9.14 21.90
C PRO A 204 -1.69 7.60 21.88
N VAL A 205 -1.03 6.97 20.91
CA VAL A 205 -1.10 5.52 20.62
C VAL A 205 0.28 4.88 20.53
N ASP A 206 0.34 3.54 20.44
CA ASP A 206 1.58 2.79 20.22
C ASP A 206 2.07 2.91 18.77
N ALA A 207 3.00 3.84 18.54
CA ALA A 207 3.63 4.12 17.24
C ALA A 207 4.42 2.95 16.60
N THR A 208 4.45 1.77 17.23
CA THR A 208 5.16 0.59 16.70
C THR A 208 4.27 -0.38 15.94
N ALA A 209 2.95 -0.32 16.13
CA ALA A 209 1.99 -1.19 15.47
C ALA A 209 1.22 -0.43 14.39
N THR A 210 1.03 -1.06 13.22
CA THR A 210 0.24 -0.46 12.13
C THR A 210 -1.23 -0.38 12.55
N PRO A 211 -1.89 0.80 12.42
CA PRO A 211 -3.33 0.92 12.56
C PRO A 211 -4.10 0.06 11.54
N ALA A 212 -5.42 -0.01 11.70
CA ALA A 212 -6.34 -0.44 10.65
C ALA A 212 -7.45 0.61 10.46
N LEU A 213 -8.09 0.62 9.29
CA LEU A 213 -9.20 1.49 8.92
C LEU A 213 -10.33 0.63 8.35
N ALA A 214 -11.57 0.87 8.75
CA ALA A 214 -12.77 0.22 8.22
C ALA A 214 -14.02 0.93 8.74
N ASP A 215 -15.11 0.93 7.97
CA ASP A 215 -16.46 1.17 8.52
C ASP A 215 -16.86 -0.06 9.35
N LEU A 216 -17.02 0.11 10.67
CA LEU A 216 -17.30 -0.97 11.62
C LEU A 216 -18.78 -1.10 11.99
N ASP A 217 -19.63 -0.12 11.68
CA ASP A 217 -21.06 -0.11 12.06
C ASP A 217 -22.05 0.06 10.90
N GLY A 218 -21.55 0.32 9.69
CA GLY A 218 -22.32 0.49 8.47
C GLY A 218 -22.91 1.89 8.30
N ASP A 219 -22.34 2.93 8.93
CA ASP A 219 -22.80 4.32 8.75
C ASP A 219 -22.25 5.01 7.48
N GLY A 220 -21.25 4.42 6.84
CA GLY A 220 -20.58 4.93 5.63
C GLY A 220 -19.28 5.71 5.90
N THR A 221 -18.91 5.94 7.16
CA THR A 221 -17.65 6.59 7.54
C THR A 221 -16.70 5.58 8.17
N ALA A 222 -15.42 5.58 7.78
CA ALA A 222 -14.47 4.64 8.36
C ALA A 222 -14.00 5.06 9.77
N GLU A 223 -14.02 4.12 10.72
CA GLU A 223 -13.28 4.22 11.96
C GLU A 223 -11.78 3.91 11.77
N ILE A 224 -10.97 4.46 12.67
CA ILE A 224 -9.54 4.16 12.76
C ILE A 224 -9.26 3.38 14.05
N LEU A 225 -8.64 2.22 13.89
CA LEU A 225 -8.26 1.31 14.96
C LEU A 225 -6.77 1.37 15.25
N ALA A 226 -6.39 1.49 16.52
CA ALA A 226 -5.00 1.50 16.96
C ALA A 226 -4.83 0.79 18.32
N PHE A 227 -3.60 0.74 18.84
CA PHE A 227 -3.33 0.31 20.20
C PHE A 227 -3.14 1.50 21.15
N GLU A 228 -3.97 1.61 22.19
CA GLU A 228 -3.70 2.51 23.31
C GLU A 228 -2.45 2.01 24.04
N ARG A 229 -1.52 2.92 24.30
CA ARG A 229 -0.27 2.64 25.00
C ARG A 229 -0.42 2.93 26.50
N SER A 230 -0.15 1.94 27.36
CA SER A 230 -0.14 2.20 28.81
C SER A 230 1.03 3.12 29.23
N GLU A 231 0.72 4.17 29.99
CA GLU A 231 1.74 5.06 30.57
C GLU A 231 2.44 4.47 31.81
N GLU A 232 1.92 3.39 32.40
CA GLU A 232 2.30 2.93 33.75
C GLU A 232 3.76 2.48 33.90
N SER A 233 4.51 2.23 32.81
CA SER A 233 5.97 2.11 32.92
C SER A 233 6.77 2.52 31.67
N LEU A 234 7.34 3.73 31.74
CA LEU A 234 8.55 4.12 30.99
C LEU A 234 9.73 3.20 31.36
N GLY A 235 9.81 2.00 30.78
CA GLY A 235 10.91 1.08 31.06
C GLY A 235 10.66 -0.42 30.93
N GLN A 236 9.44 -0.87 30.63
CA GLN A 236 9.14 -2.30 30.48
C GLN A 236 8.39 -2.58 29.17
N VAL A 237 8.39 -3.87 28.81
CA VAL A 237 7.39 -4.50 27.95
C VAL A 237 6.01 -4.14 28.49
N GLY A 238 5.07 -3.79 27.61
CA GLY A 238 3.90 -2.98 27.98
C GLY A 238 2.59 -3.74 27.94
N GLU A 239 1.64 -3.32 28.77
CA GLU A 239 0.22 -3.64 28.54
C GLU A 239 -0.31 -2.72 27.43
N ARG A 240 -0.99 -3.27 26.43
CA ARG A 240 -1.68 -2.53 25.38
C ARG A 240 -3.11 -3.06 25.23
N ARG A 241 -3.96 -2.28 24.56
CA ARG A 241 -5.33 -2.66 24.22
C ARG A 241 -5.81 -1.91 22.99
N VAL A 242 -6.82 -2.41 22.30
CA VAL A 242 -7.37 -1.74 21.11
C VAL A 242 -8.19 -0.51 21.52
N ILE A 243 -8.01 0.56 20.75
CA ILE A 243 -8.78 1.81 20.78
C ILE A 243 -9.35 2.07 19.39
N ALA A 244 -10.61 2.50 19.33
CA ALA A 244 -11.27 2.96 18.11
C ALA A 244 -11.51 4.47 18.17
N PHE A 245 -11.35 5.11 17.02
CA PHE A 245 -11.60 6.52 16.81
C PHE A 245 -12.62 6.70 15.68
N GLU A 246 -13.50 7.68 15.84
CA GLU A 246 -14.25 8.23 14.72
C GLU A 246 -13.26 8.94 13.76
N ALA A 247 -13.67 9.20 12.51
CA ALA A 247 -12.84 9.91 11.54
C ALA A 247 -12.29 11.27 12.05
N ASP A 248 -13.07 12.01 12.87
CA ASP A 248 -12.68 13.30 13.46
C ASP A 248 -11.58 13.20 14.55
N GLY A 249 -11.15 11.98 14.89
CA GLY A 249 -10.13 11.70 15.90
C GLY A 249 -10.64 11.71 17.34
N SER A 250 -11.95 11.79 17.56
CA SER A 250 -12.56 11.52 18.86
C SER A 250 -12.60 10.02 19.16
N VAL A 251 -12.51 9.66 20.45
CA VAL A 251 -12.47 8.25 20.86
C VAL A 251 -13.89 7.69 20.88
N ARG A 252 -14.16 6.73 19.97
CA ARG A 252 -15.42 5.99 19.88
C ARG A 252 -15.55 5.02 21.06
N TRP A 253 -14.56 4.13 21.21
CA TRP A 253 -14.46 3.22 22.36
C TRP A 253 -13.00 2.82 22.65
N ILE A 254 -12.77 2.27 23.84
CA ILE A 254 -11.50 1.61 24.21
C ILE A 254 -11.84 0.25 24.83
N SER A 255 -11.23 -0.83 24.35
CA SER A 255 -11.54 -2.18 24.85
C SER A 255 -11.22 -2.33 26.34
N ASP A 256 -11.91 -3.21 27.05
CA ASP A 256 -11.51 -3.62 28.41
C ASP A 256 -10.37 -4.67 28.39
N THR A 257 -9.97 -5.14 27.19
CA THR A 257 -9.01 -6.23 26.97
C THR A 257 -7.56 -5.74 27.02
N TRP A 258 -6.95 -5.77 28.20
CA TRP A 258 -5.51 -5.54 28.36
C TRP A 258 -4.69 -6.79 28.05
N VAL A 259 -3.72 -6.66 27.15
CA VAL A 259 -2.76 -7.71 26.78
C VAL A 259 -1.33 -7.24 26.92
N TRP A 260 -0.44 -8.18 27.24
CA TRP A 260 1.00 -7.93 27.39
C TRP A 260 1.72 -8.10 26.05
N SER A 261 2.46 -7.08 25.61
CA SER A 261 3.15 -7.07 24.31
C SER A 261 4.53 -6.40 24.39
N ASP A 262 5.51 -7.00 23.69
CA ASP A 262 6.81 -6.38 23.38
C ASP A 262 6.69 -5.26 22.32
N GLY A 263 5.49 -5.07 21.74
CA GLY A 263 5.18 -4.05 20.74
C GLY A 263 5.34 -4.54 19.30
N GLY A 264 5.13 -3.63 18.35
CA GLY A 264 5.18 -3.95 16.92
C GLY A 264 3.89 -4.58 16.38
N GLY A 265 3.94 -4.89 15.08
CA GLY A 265 2.89 -5.63 14.38
C GLY A 265 1.89 -4.74 13.64
N GLY A 266 0.63 -5.16 13.62
CA GLY A 266 -0.49 -4.37 13.10
C GLY A 266 -1.83 -4.96 13.51
N LEU A 267 -2.88 -4.16 13.34
CA LEU A 267 -4.27 -4.61 13.36
C LEU A 267 -4.69 -5.06 11.96
N ALA A 268 -5.74 -5.88 11.90
CA ALA A 268 -6.51 -6.18 10.70
C ALA A 268 -8.00 -6.24 11.03
N VAL A 269 -8.85 -6.09 10.02
CA VAL A 269 -10.31 -6.16 10.14
C VAL A 269 -10.84 -7.12 9.05
N ALA A 270 -11.75 -8.01 9.43
CA ALA A 270 -12.46 -8.92 8.52
C ALA A 270 -13.73 -9.45 9.22
N ASP A 271 -14.81 -9.69 8.47
CA ASP A 271 -15.97 -10.47 8.93
C ASP A 271 -15.57 -11.95 8.89
N LEU A 272 -15.42 -12.61 10.05
CA LEU A 272 -14.84 -13.95 10.11
C LEU A 272 -15.88 -15.07 9.95
N ASP A 273 -17.12 -14.84 10.35
CA ASP A 273 -18.22 -15.82 10.28
C ASP A 273 -19.38 -15.42 9.34
N ALA A 274 -19.15 -14.39 8.52
CA ALA A 274 -20.04 -13.87 7.48
C ALA A 274 -21.41 -13.42 8.00
N ASP A 275 -21.45 -12.84 9.22
CA ASP A 275 -22.68 -12.43 9.89
C ASP A 275 -23.12 -10.98 9.58
N GLY A 276 -22.21 -10.18 9.02
CA GLY A 276 -22.40 -8.77 8.68
C GLY A 276 -21.82 -7.78 9.70
N SER A 277 -21.14 -8.25 10.75
CA SER A 277 -20.42 -7.43 11.74
C SER A 277 -18.94 -7.81 11.75
N PRO A 278 -18.01 -6.91 11.37
CA PRO A 278 -16.60 -7.27 11.27
C PRO A 278 -15.91 -7.51 12.62
N GLU A 279 -15.00 -8.47 12.64
CA GLU A 279 -14.04 -8.68 13.72
C GLU A 279 -12.79 -7.83 13.57
N ILE A 280 -12.20 -7.50 14.72
CA ILE A 280 -10.93 -6.80 14.84
C ILE A 280 -9.88 -7.78 15.32
N LEU A 281 -8.90 -8.04 14.46
CA LEU A 281 -7.83 -8.99 14.70
C LEU A 281 -6.61 -8.23 15.27
N ALA A 282 -6.39 -8.38 16.57
CA ALA A 282 -5.15 -7.99 17.24
C ALA A 282 -4.21 -9.20 17.34
N PRO A 283 -2.86 -9.02 17.30
CA PRO A 283 -1.93 -10.15 17.38
C PRO A 283 -2.12 -11.05 18.61
N GLU A 284 -2.68 -10.50 19.69
CA GLU A 284 -2.92 -11.23 20.92
C GLU A 284 -4.34 -11.77 21.12
N HIS A 285 -5.34 -11.35 20.34
CA HIS A 285 -6.77 -11.63 20.55
C HIS A 285 -7.67 -11.14 19.41
N VAL A 286 -8.91 -11.62 19.34
CA VAL A 286 -9.94 -11.12 18.41
C VAL A 286 -11.06 -10.44 19.20
N LEU A 287 -11.47 -9.26 18.73
CA LEU A 287 -12.59 -8.48 19.27
C LEU A 287 -13.73 -8.38 18.25
N SER A 288 -14.95 -8.14 18.71
CA SER A 288 -16.05 -7.63 17.88
C SER A 288 -15.79 -6.17 17.44
N ALA A 289 -16.55 -5.67 16.46
CA ALA A 289 -16.64 -4.25 16.11
C ALA A 289 -16.78 -3.29 17.33
N ASP A 290 -17.59 -3.66 18.34
CA ASP A 290 -17.77 -2.94 19.62
C ASP A 290 -16.59 -3.10 20.63
N GLY A 291 -15.45 -3.64 20.21
CA GLY A 291 -14.25 -3.82 21.04
C GLY A 291 -14.37 -4.86 22.16
N GLN A 292 -15.38 -5.73 22.13
CA GLN A 292 -15.58 -6.80 23.13
C GLN A 292 -14.75 -8.03 22.79
N LEU A 293 -14.13 -8.65 23.80
CA LEU A 293 -13.33 -9.88 23.59
C LEU A 293 -14.22 -11.05 23.16
N LEU A 294 -13.98 -11.56 21.95
CA LEU A 294 -14.56 -12.82 21.47
C LEU A 294 -13.70 -13.99 21.96
N TRP A 295 -12.43 -14.02 21.55
CA TRP A 295 -11.49 -15.07 21.91
C TRP A 295 -10.03 -14.61 21.87
N ALA A 296 -9.13 -15.41 22.46
CA ALA A 296 -7.70 -15.17 22.41
C ALA A 296 -6.93 -16.51 22.34
N PRO A 297 -5.88 -16.62 21.51
CA PRO A 297 -5.04 -17.81 21.46
C PRO A 297 -4.32 -18.02 22.81
N ALA A 298 -4.17 -19.28 23.24
CA ALA A 298 -3.60 -19.61 24.55
C ALA A 298 -2.11 -19.24 24.72
N ASN A 299 -1.41 -18.92 23.63
CA ASN A 299 -0.02 -18.46 23.60
C ASN A 299 0.17 -17.48 22.42
N PRO A 300 -0.24 -16.21 22.55
CA PRO A 300 -0.20 -15.24 21.47
C PRO A 300 1.24 -14.84 21.10
N PRO A 301 1.48 -14.40 19.84
CA PRO A 301 2.68 -13.66 19.48
C PRO A 301 2.99 -12.50 20.44
N PRO A 302 4.23 -12.37 20.96
CA PRO A 302 4.56 -11.32 21.90
C PRO A 302 4.99 -10.01 21.20
N ALA A 303 5.32 -10.04 19.91
CA ALA A 303 5.91 -8.92 19.18
C ALA A 303 5.70 -9.05 17.67
N ASP A 304 5.75 -7.93 16.94
CA ASP A 304 5.97 -7.83 15.49
C ASP A 304 5.04 -8.67 14.58
N SER A 305 3.94 -9.20 15.10
CA SER A 305 3.03 -10.08 14.37
C SER A 305 1.91 -9.27 13.73
N VAL A 306 1.50 -9.70 12.54
CA VAL A 306 0.42 -9.09 11.76
C VAL A 306 -0.55 -10.22 11.42
N PRO A 307 -1.80 -10.19 11.91
CA PRO A 307 -2.78 -11.21 11.59
C PRO A 307 -3.15 -11.19 10.10
N ILE A 308 -3.70 -12.32 9.65
CA ILE A 308 -4.29 -12.49 8.32
C ILE A 308 -5.59 -13.28 8.53
N ALA A 309 -6.65 -12.87 7.85
CA ALA A 309 -7.87 -13.64 7.67
C ALA A 309 -7.89 -14.19 6.24
N ALA A 310 -8.26 -15.47 6.05
CA ALA A 310 -8.46 -16.08 4.74
C ALA A 310 -9.29 -17.36 4.86
N ASP A 311 -10.24 -17.57 3.96
CA ASP A 311 -10.96 -18.84 3.79
C ASP A 311 -9.98 -19.91 3.26
N LEU A 312 -9.40 -20.75 4.12
CA LEU A 312 -8.38 -21.72 3.70
C LEU A 312 -9.00 -23.01 3.15
N ASP A 313 -10.23 -23.38 3.53
CA ASP A 313 -10.86 -24.62 3.07
C ASP A 313 -12.12 -24.47 2.19
N LEU A 314 -12.38 -23.22 1.77
CA LEU A 314 -13.40 -22.78 0.82
C LEU A 314 -14.83 -23.07 1.28
N ASP A 315 -15.10 -22.86 2.57
CA ASP A 315 -16.40 -23.09 3.20
C ASP A 315 -17.23 -21.81 3.45
N GLY A 316 -16.60 -20.64 3.38
CA GLY A 316 -17.20 -19.31 3.53
C GLY A 316 -16.94 -18.62 4.87
N GLU A 317 -16.41 -19.31 5.88
CA GLU A 317 -15.84 -18.69 7.09
C GLU A 317 -14.34 -18.38 6.86
N LEU A 318 -13.74 -17.46 7.63
CA LEU A 318 -12.33 -17.09 7.48
C LEU A 318 -11.46 -17.67 8.61
N GLU A 319 -10.43 -18.44 8.25
CA GLU A 319 -9.36 -18.79 9.19
C GLU A 319 -8.50 -17.59 9.55
N VAL A 320 -8.09 -17.54 10.82
CA VAL A 320 -7.16 -16.54 11.35
C VAL A 320 -5.77 -17.12 11.53
N LEU A 321 -4.77 -16.48 10.92
CA LEU A 321 -3.36 -16.84 11.04
C LEU A 321 -2.61 -15.90 12.00
N PHE A 322 -2.15 -16.43 13.13
CA PHE A 322 -1.23 -15.76 14.05
C PHE A 322 0.17 -16.38 13.96
N GLY A 323 1.01 -15.82 13.08
CA GLY A 323 2.38 -16.28 12.85
C GLY A 323 2.41 -17.68 12.22
N ARG A 324 2.57 -18.73 13.04
CA ARG A 324 2.56 -20.14 12.61
C ARG A 324 1.30 -20.92 13.02
N SER A 325 0.38 -20.30 13.76
CA SER A 325 -0.83 -20.97 14.26
C SER A 325 -2.03 -20.54 13.45
N VAL A 326 -2.87 -21.50 13.06
CA VAL A 326 -4.11 -21.29 12.30
C VAL A 326 -5.30 -21.65 13.18
N PHE A 327 -6.32 -20.79 13.19
CA PHE A 327 -7.54 -20.92 13.98
C PHE A 327 -8.76 -20.74 13.08
N ALA A 328 -9.85 -21.46 13.35
CA ALA A 328 -11.16 -21.14 12.79
C ALA A 328 -11.68 -19.80 13.34
N ALA A 329 -12.74 -19.26 12.73
CA ALA A 329 -13.41 -18.03 13.16
C ALA A 329 -13.78 -18.01 14.65
N ASP A 330 -14.19 -19.17 15.22
CA ASP A 330 -14.53 -19.31 16.65
C ASP A 330 -13.34 -19.34 17.63
N GLY A 331 -12.11 -19.27 17.13
CA GLY A 331 -10.87 -19.35 17.91
C GLY A 331 -10.38 -20.77 18.21
N THR A 332 -10.97 -21.81 17.63
CA THR A 332 -10.47 -23.18 17.71
C THR A 332 -9.15 -23.32 16.93
N GLU A 333 -8.05 -23.65 17.62
CA GLU A 333 -6.74 -23.91 16.98
C GLU A 333 -6.83 -25.17 16.10
N LEU A 334 -6.74 -24.98 14.77
CA LEU A 334 -6.84 -26.04 13.77
C LEU A 334 -5.49 -26.78 13.66
N PHE A 335 -4.41 -26.04 13.39
CA PHE A 335 -3.05 -26.57 13.28
C PHE A 335 -1.96 -25.52 13.50
N GLU A 336 -0.73 -26.01 13.72
CA GLU A 336 0.50 -25.21 13.70
C GLU A 336 1.34 -25.64 12.50
N LEU A 337 1.77 -24.70 11.64
CA LEU A 337 2.66 -24.99 10.51
C LEU A 337 3.93 -25.69 11.01
N PRO A 338 4.33 -26.87 10.50
CA PRO A 338 5.28 -27.79 11.15
C PRO A 338 6.76 -27.37 11.05
N LEU A 339 7.09 -26.18 11.57
CA LEU A 339 8.41 -25.58 11.62
C LEU A 339 9.05 -25.69 13.01
N PRO A 340 10.39 -25.86 13.10
CA PRO A 340 11.07 -25.92 14.39
C PRO A 340 11.23 -24.52 15.01
N GLY A 341 10.87 -24.38 16.28
CA GLY A 341 11.17 -23.17 17.07
C GLY A 341 9.96 -22.64 17.82
N ASN A 342 9.91 -21.32 18.01
CA ASN A 342 8.76 -20.64 18.60
C ASN A 342 7.64 -20.51 17.56
N LYS A 343 6.37 -20.74 17.92
CA LYS A 343 5.22 -20.58 17.01
C LYS A 343 4.82 -19.13 16.76
N ASN A 344 5.38 -18.25 17.58
CA ASN A 344 5.17 -16.82 17.61
C ASN A 344 6.23 -16.05 16.79
N LEU A 345 6.82 -16.68 15.76
CA LEU A 345 7.85 -16.09 14.91
C LEU A 345 7.57 -16.43 13.44
N GLY A 346 7.93 -15.48 12.58
CA GLY A 346 7.71 -15.54 11.15
C GLY A 346 6.53 -14.67 10.73
N VAL A 347 6.55 -14.25 9.47
CA VAL A 347 5.47 -13.47 8.84
C VAL A 347 4.94 -14.28 7.68
N ALA A 348 3.62 -14.44 7.63
CA ALA A 348 2.90 -15.18 6.60
C ALA A 348 2.40 -14.27 5.47
N ALA A 349 2.00 -14.91 4.38
CA ALA A 349 1.26 -14.33 3.26
C ALA A 349 0.50 -15.46 2.54
N ILE A 350 -0.63 -15.13 1.90
CA ILE A 350 -1.55 -16.10 1.28
C ILE A 350 -1.62 -15.82 -0.23
N ALA A 351 -1.45 -16.85 -1.05
CA ALA A 351 -1.57 -16.81 -2.51
C ALA A 351 -1.72 -18.24 -3.05
N ASN A 352 -2.07 -18.42 -4.33
CA ASN A 352 -2.07 -19.73 -4.99
C ASN A 352 -0.80 -19.90 -5.84
N PHE A 353 -0.09 -21.02 -5.70
CA PHE A 353 1.12 -21.37 -6.45
C PHE A 353 0.98 -22.67 -7.26
N ASP A 354 -0.24 -23.21 -7.47
CA ASP A 354 -0.50 -24.22 -8.50
C ASP A 354 -1.87 -24.09 -9.21
N ASP A 355 -2.40 -25.21 -9.72
CA ASP A 355 -3.56 -25.29 -10.62
C ASP A 355 -4.88 -25.57 -9.86
N ASP A 356 -4.86 -25.78 -8.53
CA ASP A 356 -6.07 -26.04 -7.74
C ASP A 356 -6.70 -24.75 -7.16
N ALA A 357 -7.79 -24.87 -6.38
CA ALA A 357 -8.57 -23.74 -5.91
C ALA A 357 -8.14 -23.23 -4.52
N PHE A 358 -7.47 -24.08 -3.75
CA PHE A 358 -7.07 -23.78 -2.39
C PHE A 358 -5.86 -22.84 -2.36
N PRO A 359 -5.69 -22.05 -1.30
CA PRO A 359 -4.51 -21.21 -1.15
C PRO A 359 -3.31 -21.99 -0.62
N GLU A 360 -2.13 -21.47 -0.91
CA GLU A 360 -0.93 -21.77 -0.15
C GLU A 360 -0.68 -20.75 0.97
N ILE A 361 -0.14 -21.27 2.07
CA ILE A 361 0.40 -20.47 3.16
C ILE A 361 1.92 -20.34 2.96
N TYR A 362 2.35 -19.18 2.44
CA TYR A 362 3.75 -18.79 2.52
C TYR A 362 4.11 -18.35 3.94
N ILE A 363 5.31 -18.70 4.41
CA ILE A 363 5.87 -18.10 5.61
C ILE A 363 7.39 -17.88 5.54
N GLN A 364 7.82 -16.67 5.91
CA GLN A 364 9.23 -16.37 6.16
C GLN A 364 9.53 -16.41 7.67
N ALA A 365 10.36 -17.37 8.08
CA ALA A 365 10.95 -17.43 9.43
C ALA A 365 12.50 -17.34 9.32
N ALA A 366 13.24 -18.30 9.87
CA ALA A 366 14.67 -18.47 9.57
C ALA A 366 14.93 -18.93 8.12
N GLN A 367 13.90 -19.49 7.48
CA GLN A 367 13.84 -20.02 6.13
C GLN A 367 12.51 -19.62 5.50
N HIS A 368 12.42 -19.71 4.18
CA HIS A 368 11.19 -19.54 3.43
C HIS A 368 10.56 -20.92 3.20
N HIS A 369 9.30 -21.07 3.58
CA HIS A 369 8.52 -22.28 3.36
C HIS A 369 7.16 -21.92 2.77
N ILE A 370 6.60 -22.87 2.03
CA ILE A 370 5.24 -22.84 1.49
C ILE A 370 4.55 -24.10 1.95
N PHE A 371 3.34 -23.97 2.47
CA PHE A 371 2.48 -25.06 2.90
C PHE A 371 1.20 -25.04 2.08
N GLU A 372 0.62 -26.22 1.83
CA GLU A 372 -0.76 -26.35 1.37
C GLU A 372 -1.71 -25.72 2.41
N HIS A 373 -2.95 -25.44 2.02
CA HIS A 373 -3.98 -24.91 2.92
C HIS A 373 -4.19 -25.70 4.22
N ASP A 374 -4.00 -27.04 4.19
CA ASP A 374 -4.13 -27.94 5.34
C ASP A 374 -2.86 -28.03 6.24
N GLY A 375 -1.85 -27.22 5.95
CA GLY A 375 -0.57 -27.19 6.65
C GLY A 375 0.43 -28.28 6.24
N GLN A 376 0.17 -29.11 5.21
CA GLN A 376 1.21 -29.99 4.66
C GLN A 376 2.33 -29.18 3.98
N PRO A 377 3.62 -29.60 4.07
CA PRO A 377 4.70 -28.87 3.41
C PRO A 377 4.71 -29.05 1.88
N LYS A 378 4.56 -27.95 1.14
CA LYS A 378 4.59 -27.89 -0.35
C LYS A 378 5.99 -27.61 -0.88
N ALA A 379 6.65 -26.54 -0.41
CA ALA A 379 7.97 -26.13 -0.91
C ALA A 379 8.87 -25.47 0.16
N HIS A 380 10.19 -25.45 -0.13
CA HIS A 380 11.21 -24.81 0.70
C HIS A 380 12.14 -23.95 -0.16
N CYS A 381 12.02 -22.62 -0.07
CA CYS A 381 12.77 -21.68 -0.92
C CYS A 381 14.12 -21.25 -0.30
N GLY A 382 14.69 -22.06 0.59
CA GLY A 382 16.01 -21.83 1.17
C GLY A 382 16.02 -20.91 2.40
N ALA A 383 17.17 -20.28 2.65
CA ALA A 383 17.39 -19.43 3.83
C ALA A 383 16.94 -17.98 3.59
N ALA A 384 16.30 -17.40 4.61
CA ALA A 384 15.87 -16.00 4.62
C ALA A 384 16.99 -15.01 4.88
N GLY A 385 18.01 -15.41 5.66
CA GLY A 385 19.12 -14.54 6.04
C GLY A 385 18.69 -13.47 7.04
N GLY A 386 18.84 -13.75 8.33
CA GLY A 386 18.44 -12.86 9.41
C GLY A 386 18.33 -13.60 10.73
N ALA A 387 17.81 -12.93 11.77
CA ALA A 387 17.66 -13.51 13.11
C ALA A 387 16.42 -14.42 13.28
N GLY A 388 15.67 -14.70 12.20
CA GLY A 388 14.54 -15.63 12.20
C GLY A 388 13.19 -15.06 12.67
N LYS A 389 13.08 -13.74 12.89
CA LYS A 389 11.79 -13.07 13.16
C LYS A 389 10.80 -13.13 11.98
N GLY A 390 11.32 -13.25 10.75
CA GLY A 390 10.57 -12.97 9.52
C GLY A 390 10.66 -11.49 9.12
N ARG A 391 10.27 -11.20 7.89
CA ARG A 391 9.94 -9.87 7.35
C ARG A 391 8.64 -10.06 6.54
N PRO A 392 7.79 -9.03 6.41
CA PRO A 392 6.67 -9.06 5.48
C PRO A 392 7.18 -9.29 4.05
N VAL A 393 6.37 -9.95 3.23
CA VAL A 393 6.62 -10.15 1.80
C VAL A 393 5.41 -9.71 1.00
N SER A 394 5.67 -9.32 -0.25
CA SER A 394 4.64 -9.22 -1.27
C SER A 394 4.64 -10.50 -2.11
N ILE A 395 3.47 -10.81 -2.65
CA ILE A 395 3.24 -11.85 -3.65
C ILE A 395 2.43 -11.20 -4.78
N LEU A 396 2.79 -11.40 -6.05
CA LEU A 396 1.98 -11.02 -7.23
C LEU A 396 2.52 -11.71 -8.49
N ASP A 397 1.73 -11.74 -9.55
CA ASP A 397 2.20 -12.03 -10.91
C ASP A 397 3.11 -10.88 -11.40
N VAL A 398 4.39 -11.18 -11.66
CA VAL A 398 5.40 -10.15 -12.02
C VAL A 398 5.62 -10.05 -13.53
N ASP A 399 5.31 -11.09 -14.31
CA ASP A 399 5.56 -11.14 -15.76
C ASP A 399 4.34 -11.50 -16.64
N SER A 400 3.13 -11.43 -16.06
CA SER A 400 1.82 -11.72 -16.66
C SER A 400 1.73 -13.13 -17.27
N ASP A 401 2.34 -14.13 -16.62
CA ASP A 401 2.19 -15.53 -17.01
C ASP A 401 0.99 -16.24 -16.36
N GLY A 402 0.36 -15.59 -15.37
CA GLY A 402 -0.81 -16.05 -14.63
C GLY A 402 -0.49 -16.78 -13.32
N GLN A 403 0.78 -17.03 -13.02
CA GLN A 403 1.25 -17.53 -11.72
C GLN A 403 1.71 -16.37 -10.84
N ALA A 404 1.85 -16.61 -9.54
CA ALA A 404 2.31 -15.59 -8.59
C ALA A 404 3.76 -15.81 -8.14
N GLU A 405 4.55 -14.74 -8.15
CA GLU A 405 5.93 -14.70 -7.66
C GLU A 405 6.03 -14.21 -6.22
N LEU A 406 6.97 -14.78 -5.48
CA LEU A 406 7.41 -14.27 -4.19
C LEU A 406 8.42 -13.13 -4.34
N LEU A 407 8.09 -11.95 -3.82
CA LEU A 407 8.99 -10.81 -3.67
C LEU A 407 9.64 -10.81 -2.28
N ALA A 408 10.86 -11.36 -2.16
CA ALA A 408 11.45 -11.66 -0.85
C ALA A 408 12.97 -11.39 -0.70
N HIS A 409 13.35 -11.07 0.54
CA HIS A 409 14.74 -10.95 0.99
C HIS A 409 15.38 -12.32 1.29
N HIS A 410 16.59 -12.52 0.76
CA HIS A 410 17.50 -13.63 1.03
C HIS A 410 18.85 -13.11 1.55
N GLY A 411 18.87 -12.57 2.78
CA GLY A 411 20.01 -11.88 3.36
C GLY A 411 20.34 -10.58 2.61
N THR A 412 21.54 -10.49 2.04
CA THR A 412 21.99 -9.34 1.23
C THR A 412 21.53 -9.39 -0.23
N TRP A 413 20.55 -10.25 -0.55
CA TRP A 413 19.89 -10.31 -1.83
C TRP A 413 18.40 -10.07 -1.67
N PHE A 414 17.79 -9.50 -2.71
CA PHE A 414 16.34 -9.42 -2.90
C PHE A 414 16.01 -10.10 -4.24
N ARG A 415 14.87 -10.79 -4.33
CA ARG A 415 14.51 -11.63 -5.48
C ARG A 415 13.00 -11.62 -5.74
N ALA A 416 12.63 -11.60 -7.01
CA ALA A 416 11.39 -12.22 -7.48
C ALA A 416 11.66 -13.72 -7.71
N THR A 417 10.78 -14.57 -7.20
CA THR A 417 10.94 -16.04 -7.23
C THR A 417 9.64 -16.70 -7.64
N THR A 418 9.64 -17.35 -8.80
CA THR A 418 8.52 -18.18 -9.26
C THR A 418 8.55 -19.55 -8.59
N ILE A 419 7.40 -20.21 -8.47
CA ILE A 419 7.25 -21.50 -7.79
C ILE A 419 6.58 -22.48 -8.74
N VAL A 420 7.37 -23.42 -9.26
CA VAL A 420 6.91 -24.37 -10.29
C VAL A 420 7.11 -25.78 -9.80
N ASN A 421 6.02 -26.55 -9.68
CA ASN A 421 6.03 -27.93 -9.17
C ASN A 421 6.73 -28.08 -7.80
N GLY A 422 6.45 -27.16 -6.87
CA GLY A 422 7.05 -27.14 -5.53
C GLY A 422 8.56 -26.82 -5.51
N GLN A 423 9.11 -26.25 -6.59
CA GLN A 423 10.50 -25.80 -6.68
C GLN A 423 10.55 -24.29 -6.90
N CYS A 424 11.21 -23.56 -6.01
CA CYS A 424 11.34 -22.11 -6.11
C CYS A 424 12.56 -21.73 -6.96
N ALA A 425 12.35 -20.95 -8.02
CA ALA A 425 13.38 -20.50 -8.95
C ALA A 425 13.38 -18.96 -9.04
N PRO A 426 14.52 -18.28 -8.85
CA PRO A 426 14.55 -16.83 -8.99
C PRO A 426 14.41 -16.43 -10.47
N LEU A 427 13.45 -15.56 -10.79
CA LEU A 427 13.38 -14.91 -12.09
C LEU A 427 14.56 -13.93 -12.23
N TRP A 428 14.75 -13.11 -11.22
CA TRP A 428 15.86 -12.17 -11.10
C TRP A 428 16.32 -12.01 -9.64
N SER A 429 17.50 -11.42 -9.45
CA SER A 429 18.01 -11.16 -8.10
C SER A 429 18.94 -9.95 -8.06
N VAL A 430 18.67 -9.02 -7.15
CA VAL A 430 19.48 -7.81 -6.94
C VAL A 430 20.16 -7.88 -5.57
N LYS A 431 21.35 -7.28 -5.47
CA LYS A 431 22.11 -7.21 -4.22
C LYS A 431 21.74 -5.94 -3.47
N VAL A 432 21.39 -6.08 -2.19
CA VAL A 432 20.93 -5.00 -1.31
C VAL A 432 21.89 -4.85 -0.13
N ASN A 433 22.23 -3.61 0.22
CA ASN A 433 23.28 -3.30 1.19
C ASN A 433 22.75 -2.87 2.58
N HIS A 434 21.43 -2.73 2.75
CA HIS A 434 20.80 -2.21 3.96
C HIS A 434 19.73 -3.18 4.49
N ASP A 435 19.62 -3.25 5.82
CA ASP A 435 18.67 -4.12 6.52
C ASP A 435 17.29 -3.44 6.67
N SER A 436 16.58 -3.26 5.55
CA SER A 436 15.14 -2.95 5.62
C SER A 436 14.36 -4.14 6.17
N THR A 437 13.23 -3.88 6.82
CA THR A 437 12.36 -4.90 7.42
C THR A 437 10.90 -4.81 6.98
N SER A 438 10.59 -3.93 6.01
CA SER A 438 9.30 -3.88 5.31
C SER A 438 9.21 -4.96 4.24
N ALA A 439 8.01 -5.15 3.69
CA ALA A 439 7.87 -5.76 2.37
C ALA A 439 8.49 -4.85 1.28
N ALA A 440 8.77 -5.44 0.13
CA ALA A 440 8.67 -4.72 -1.14
C ALA A 440 7.21 -4.77 -1.61
N ILE A 441 6.83 -3.90 -2.54
CA ILE A 441 5.50 -3.88 -3.16
C ILE A 441 5.69 -4.02 -4.67
N GLY A 442 4.80 -4.75 -5.33
CA GLY A 442 4.76 -4.87 -6.79
C GLY A 442 3.55 -4.13 -7.36
N PHE A 443 3.72 -3.49 -8.51
CA PHE A 443 2.64 -2.83 -9.26
C PHE A 443 3.06 -2.60 -10.70
N ASP A 444 2.17 -2.84 -11.67
CA ASP A 444 2.39 -2.51 -13.08
C ASP A 444 2.06 -1.02 -13.30
N PHE A 445 3.06 -0.15 -13.13
CA PHE A 445 2.85 1.31 -13.21
C PHE A 445 2.51 1.80 -14.61
N LEU A 446 2.69 0.96 -15.65
CA LEU A 446 2.50 1.31 -17.06
C LEU A 446 1.31 0.60 -17.71
N ALA A 447 0.62 -0.29 -16.99
CA ALA A 447 -0.39 -1.21 -17.50
C ALA A 447 0.09 -2.00 -18.74
N ASP A 448 1.38 -2.38 -18.76
CA ASP A 448 2.04 -3.04 -19.91
C ASP A 448 2.10 -4.58 -19.81
N GLY A 449 1.69 -5.13 -18.67
CA GLY A 449 1.77 -6.55 -18.33
C GLY A 449 3.04 -6.94 -17.58
N SER A 450 3.89 -5.98 -17.19
CA SER A 450 5.10 -6.24 -16.41
C SER A 450 5.04 -5.47 -15.10
N ALA A 451 4.93 -6.15 -13.95
CA ALA A 451 4.89 -5.44 -12.69
C ALA A 451 6.29 -4.98 -12.25
N GLU A 452 6.45 -3.68 -11.98
CA GLU A 452 7.62 -3.19 -11.26
C GLU A 452 7.60 -3.64 -9.80
N THR A 453 8.78 -3.73 -9.21
CA THR A 453 8.96 -3.90 -7.76
C THR A 453 9.52 -2.64 -7.11
N VAL A 454 8.74 -2.04 -6.21
CA VAL A 454 9.15 -0.98 -5.28
C VAL A 454 9.84 -1.62 -4.07
N LEU A 455 11.16 -1.48 -3.96
CA LEU A 455 11.92 -1.85 -2.78
C LEU A 455 12.41 -0.63 -2.01
N ALA A 456 12.02 -0.55 -0.75
CA ALA A 456 12.34 0.56 0.13
C ALA A 456 13.46 0.18 1.12
N ASP A 457 14.68 0.71 0.92
CA ASP A 457 15.83 0.56 1.82
C ASP A 457 15.96 1.76 2.78
N LEU A 458 17.01 1.83 3.61
CA LEU A 458 17.12 2.87 4.65
C LEU A 458 17.41 4.28 4.10
N ASP A 459 17.95 4.39 2.89
CA ASP A 459 18.41 5.64 2.27
C ASP A 459 17.77 5.90 0.89
N TRP A 460 17.17 4.88 0.28
CA TRP A 460 16.58 4.92 -1.06
C TRP A 460 15.34 4.04 -1.17
N VAL A 461 14.35 4.50 -1.94
CA VAL A 461 13.39 3.62 -2.61
C VAL A 461 13.86 3.40 -4.03
N ARG A 462 13.80 2.16 -4.53
CA ARG A 462 14.14 1.81 -5.90
C ARG A 462 12.98 1.07 -6.54
N LEU A 463 12.66 1.47 -7.77
CA LEU A 463 11.75 0.75 -8.63
C LEU A 463 12.61 -0.14 -9.53
N TYR A 464 12.29 -1.43 -9.57
CA TYR A 464 12.92 -2.42 -10.44
C TYR A 464 11.92 -2.89 -11.48
N GLY A 465 12.29 -2.88 -12.76
CA GLY A 465 11.48 -3.52 -13.80
C GLY A 465 11.49 -5.05 -13.69
N ALA A 466 10.68 -5.73 -14.50
CA ALA A 466 10.49 -7.18 -14.44
C ALA A 466 11.76 -8.05 -14.68
N GLN A 467 12.92 -7.46 -15.02
CA GLN A 467 14.21 -8.17 -15.08
C GLN A 467 15.17 -7.82 -13.92
N GLY A 468 14.73 -7.03 -12.93
CA GLY A 468 15.51 -6.62 -11.77
C GLY A 468 16.50 -5.48 -12.05
N ASP A 469 16.38 -4.78 -13.18
CA ASP A 469 17.10 -3.54 -13.45
C ASP A 469 16.39 -2.35 -12.80
N ALA A 470 17.17 -1.42 -12.20
CA ALA A 470 16.60 -0.27 -11.50
C ALA A 470 16.18 0.80 -12.52
N VAL A 471 14.86 0.99 -12.67
CA VAL A 471 14.25 1.94 -13.61
C VAL A 471 14.11 3.34 -13.01
N ALA A 472 13.88 3.45 -11.70
CA ALA A 472 13.88 4.71 -10.97
C ALA A 472 14.38 4.57 -9.52
N GLN A 473 14.73 5.69 -8.90
CA GLN A 473 15.07 5.76 -7.48
C GLN A 473 14.65 7.10 -6.87
N ILE A 474 14.12 7.04 -5.65
CA ILE A 474 13.71 8.20 -4.84
C ILE A 474 14.55 8.19 -3.56
N GLN A 475 15.09 9.34 -3.17
CA GLN A 475 15.87 9.44 -1.94
C GLN A 475 14.96 9.49 -0.73
N ARG A 476 15.30 8.75 0.34
CA ARG A 476 14.62 8.86 1.64
C ARG A 476 15.62 8.74 2.80
N ARG A 477 15.13 8.82 4.04
CA ARG A 477 15.88 8.40 5.24
C ARG A 477 14.95 7.67 6.19
N ALA A 478 15.33 6.47 6.63
CA ALA A 478 14.53 5.64 7.50
C ALA A 478 15.38 4.82 8.49
N ARG A 479 14.74 4.37 9.57
CA ARG A 479 15.20 3.24 10.39
C ARG A 479 14.70 1.93 9.78
N PRO A 480 15.30 0.77 10.15
CA PRO A 480 14.64 -0.51 9.96
C PRO A 480 13.28 -0.49 10.66
N SER A 481 12.21 -0.62 9.88
CA SER A 481 10.83 -0.64 10.33
C SER A 481 10.01 -1.66 9.51
N SER A 482 8.77 -1.95 9.90
CA SER A 482 7.84 -2.79 9.12
C SER A 482 7.02 -1.99 8.11
N ALA A 483 7.30 -0.69 7.95
CA ALA A 483 6.53 0.20 7.10
C ALA A 483 6.74 -0.10 5.61
N ASN A 484 5.76 -0.77 5.03
CA ASN A 484 5.65 -0.96 3.60
C ASN A 484 5.40 0.40 2.91
N PRO A 485 5.92 0.63 1.69
CA PRO A 485 5.31 1.57 0.75
C PRO A 485 3.82 1.25 0.55
N VAL A 486 3.05 2.23 0.13
CA VAL A 486 1.65 2.08 -0.27
C VAL A 486 1.50 2.59 -1.70
N ILE A 487 0.65 1.93 -2.47
CA ILE A 487 0.24 2.36 -3.81
C ILE A 487 -1.27 2.37 -3.82
N ALA A 488 -1.85 3.54 -4.06
CA ALA A 488 -3.29 3.78 -4.14
C ALA A 488 -3.51 4.98 -5.07
N ASP A 489 -4.69 5.04 -5.70
CA ASP A 489 -5.23 6.29 -6.24
C ASP A 489 -5.59 7.14 -5.01
N ALA A 490 -4.72 8.07 -4.63
CA ALA A 490 -4.79 8.72 -3.34
C ALA A 490 -5.38 10.13 -3.44
N ASP A 491 -5.44 10.72 -4.64
CA ASP A 491 -6.12 11.98 -4.90
C ASP A 491 -7.38 11.87 -5.79
N ASN A 492 -7.84 10.65 -6.10
CA ASN A 492 -9.09 10.31 -6.78
C ASN A 492 -9.15 10.79 -8.24
N ASP A 493 -7.99 10.98 -8.89
CA ASP A 493 -7.91 11.34 -10.32
C ASP A 493 -7.89 10.11 -11.24
N GLY A 494 -7.71 8.91 -10.67
CA GLY A 494 -7.66 7.62 -11.35
C GLY A 494 -6.28 7.21 -11.85
N ALA A 495 -5.21 7.93 -11.51
CA ALA A 495 -3.83 7.46 -11.55
C ALA A 495 -3.50 6.63 -10.29
N ALA A 496 -2.21 6.48 -9.95
CA ALA A 496 -1.79 5.74 -8.77
C ALA A 496 -0.52 6.35 -8.17
N GLU A 497 -0.58 6.70 -6.89
CA GLU A 497 0.49 7.41 -6.21
C GLU A 497 1.24 6.47 -5.28
N LEU A 498 2.56 6.63 -5.28
CA LEU A 498 3.48 5.89 -4.44
C LEU A 498 3.76 6.68 -3.16
N ILE A 499 3.20 6.21 -2.06
CA ILE A 499 3.38 6.79 -0.73
C ILE A 499 4.53 6.07 -0.01
N ILE A 500 5.52 6.84 0.42
CA ILE A 500 6.75 6.35 1.06
C ILE A 500 6.91 7.04 2.42
N VAL A 501 7.21 6.27 3.47
CA VAL A 501 7.52 6.85 4.79
C VAL A 501 9.02 6.91 5.11
N GLY A 502 9.36 7.82 6.02
CA GLY A 502 10.71 8.11 6.51
C GLY A 502 10.78 8.41 8.02
N SER A 503 11.99 8.36 8.58
CA SER A 503 12.23 8.50 10.03
C SER A 503 13.71 8.72 10.40
N GLU A 504 13.96 9.45 11.49
CA GLU A 504 15.01 9.29 12.51
C GLU A 504 16.31 8.49 12.22
N PRO A 505 17.12 8.69 11.16
CA PRO A 505 18.16 7.73 10.75
C PRO A 505 19.27 7.43 11.81
N ILE A 506 19.14 6.30 12.54
CA ILE A 506 19.95 5.94 13.75
C ILE A 506 21.41 6.37 13.61
N GLY A 507 21.78 7.38 14.39
CA GLY A 507 23.16 7.85 14.49
C GLY A 507 23.54 9.02 13.60
N GLY A 508 22.56 9.69 12.98
CA GLY A 508 22.73 11.02 12.39
C GLY A 508 23.69 11.05 11.20
N TYR A 509 23.26 10.49 10.06
CA TYR A 509 24.08 10.41 8.85
C TYR A 509 24.13 11.71 8.03
N GLY A 510 24.79 12.73 8.59
CA GLY A 510 25.36 13.86 7.85
C GLY A 510 24.39 14.97 7.42
N GLU A 511 24.96 15.97 6.75
CA GLU A 511 24.31 17.20 6.28
C GLU A 511 23.39 16.95 5.06
N LEU A 512 22.29 16.21 5.25
CA LEU A 512 21.11 16.36 4.41
C LEU A 512 20.07 17.12 5.23
N GLU A 513 19.68 18.30 4.75
CA GLU A 513 18.85 19.23 5.52
C GLU A 513 17.37 18.83 5.52
N ASP A 514 16.90 18.14 4.47
CA ASP A 514 15.51 17.68 4.34
C ASP A 514 15.35 16.21 4.76
N ARG A 515 14.60 15.98 5.85
CA ARG A 515 14.00 14.69 6.20
C ARG A 515 12.48 14.82 6.16
N ALA A 516 11.88 14.14 5.19
CA ALA A 516 10.47 13.87 5.13
C ALA A 516 10.08 12.67 6.01
N SER A 517 8.96 12.76 6.73
CA SER A 517 8.30 11.63 7.38
C SER A 517 7.39 10.87 6.41
N VAL A 518 6.82 11.59 5.42
CA VAL A 518 6.05 11.08 4.29
C VAL A 518 6.54 11.76 3.01
N ILE A 519 6.71 10.98 1.95
CA ILE A 519 7.05 11.41 0.59
C ILE A 519 5.95 10.86 -0.31
N TYR A 520 5.18 11.76 -0.93
CA TYR A 520 4.13 11.42 -1.89
C TYR A 520 4.70 11.54 -3.30
N VAL A 521 4.48 10.52 -4.13
CA VAL A 521 5.15 10.40 -5.43
C VAL A 521 4.15 10.03 -6.51
N GLN A 522 4.02 10.91 -7.48
CA GLN A 522 3.23 10.74 -8.71
C GLN A 522 4.18 10.53 -9.91
N ASN A 523 3.67 10.19 -11.09
CA ASN A 523 4.48 10.27 -12.31
C ASN A 523 4.57 11.74 -12.77
N ALA A 524 5.62 12.12 -13.50
CA ALA A 524 5.81 13.52 -13.94
C ALA A 524 4.72 14.07 -14.88
N ASP A 525 3.85 13.21 -15.40
CA ASP A 525 2.68 13.52 -16.24
C ASP A 525 1.34 13.17 -15.57
N ASP A 526 1.35 12.72 -14.32
CA ASP A 526 0.18 12.30 -13.53
C ASP A 526 -0.59 11.10 -14.09
N GLN A 527 0.09 10.15 -14.74
CA GLN A 527 -0.59 9.06 -15.44
C GLN A 527 0.02 7.69 -15.14
N PHE A 528 0.33 7.37 -13.88
CA PHE A 528 0.57 5.97 -13.51
C PHE A 528 -0.71 5.14 -13.72
N ALA A 529 -0.57 3.83 -13.87
CA ALA A 529 -1.71 2.95 -14.14
C ALA A 529 -2.79 3.07 -13.05
N PRO A 530 -4.09 3.07 -13.40
CA PRO A 530 -5.17 3.16 -12.42
C PRO A 530 -5.12 2.05 -11.38
N THR A 531 -5.49 2.37 -10.14
CA THR A 531 -5.57 1.41 -9.02
C THR A 531 -6.73 1.75 -8.09
N ARG A 532 -6.87 1.00 -6.97
CA ARG A 532 -7.91 1.24 -5.97
C ARG A 532 -7.51 2.36 -5.03
N ARG A 533 -8.50 3.06 -4.47
CA ARG A 533 -8.30 4.23 -3.60
C ARG A 533 -8.09 3.94 -2.12
N ILE A 534 -7.95 2.66 -1.78
CA ILE A 534 -7.90 2.23 -0.39
C ILE A 534 -6.66 1.39 -0.08
N TRP A 535 -6.09 1.64 1.10
CA TRP A 535 -5.12 0.75 1.73
C TRP A 535 -5.40 0.73 3.23
N ASN A 536 -6.19 -0.23 3.69
CA ASN A 536 -6.82 -0.15 5.01
C ASN A 536 -6.04 -0.81 6.16
N GLN A 537 -5.07 -1.69 5.88
CA GLN A 537 -4.32 -2.44 6.89
C GLN A 537 -2.93 -2.89 6.45
N HIS A 538 -2.09 -3.38 7.37
CA HIS A 538 -0.73 -3.83 7.03
C HIS A 538 -0.69 -5.10 6.15
N ALA A 539 -1.57 -6.06 6.45
CA ALA A 539 -1.81 -7.27 5.66
C ALA A 539 -2.95 -7.06 4.67
N TYR A 540 -2.85 -6.00 3.87
CA TYR A 540 -3.79 -5.70 2.80
C TYR A 540 -3.76 -6.76 1.70
N HIS A 541 -4.94 -7.15 1.22
CA HIS A 541 -5.17 -7.87 -0.02
C HIS A 541 -6.50 -7.39 -0.61
N VAL A 542 -6.58 -7.33 -1.93
CA VAL A 542 -7.62 -6.57 -2.64
C VAL A 542 -9.04 -6.89 -2.16
N THR A 543 -9.37 -8.16 -1.89
CA THR A 543 -10.72 -8.57 -1.45
C THR A 543 -11.02 -8.35 0.04
N ASN A 544 -10.07 -7.90 0.87
CA ASN A 544 -10.28 -7.74 2.33
C ASN A 544 -11.13 -6.51 2.71
N ILE A 545 -11.31 -5.56 1.79
CA ILE A 545 -11.96 -4.27 2.03
C ILE A 545 -12.46 -3.70 0.70
N ARG A 546 -13.63 -3.06 0.68
CA ARG A 546 -14.15 -2.32 -0.48
C ARG A 546 -13.55 -0.92 -0.52
N GLU A 547 -13.62 -0.23 -1.67
CA GLU A 547 -13.04 1.12 -1.78
C GLU A 547 -13.70 2.16 -0.85
N ASP A 548 -14.97 1.97 -0.50
CA ASP A 548 -15.73 2.76 0.48
C ASP A 548 -15.46 2.34 1.94
N ALA A 549 -14.33 1.68 2.22
CA ALA A 549 -13.91 1.17 3.52
C ALA A 549 -14.86 0.19 4.23
N THR A 550 -15.93 -0.26 3.56
CA THR A 550 -16.80 -1.31 4.10
C THR A 550 -16.14 -2.69 4.00
N VAL A 551 -16.32 -3.51 5.02
CA VAL A 551 -15.80 -4.89 5.08
C VAL A 551 -16.77 -5.82 4.34
N PRO A 552 -16.31 -6.63 3.36
CA PRO A 552 -17.15 -7.64 2.72
C PRO A 552 -17.63 -8.70 3.72
N VAL A 553 -18.94 -9.00 3.69
CA VAL A 553 -19.55 -10.08 4.49
C VAL A 553 -19.08 -11.46 4.02
N GLU A 554 -19.12 -11.70 2.71
CA GLU A 554 -18.47 -12.84 2.07
C GLU A 554 -17.22 -12.33 1.35
N GLN A 555 -16.03 -12.70 1.83
CA GLN A 555 -14.77 -12.27 1.23
C GLN A 555 -14.42 -13.16 0.02
N GLU A 556 -14.37 -12.61 -1.19
CA GLU A 556 -13.91 -13.40 -2.34
C GLU A 556 -12.45 -13.88 -2.13
N PRO A 557 -12.12 -15.15 -2.46
CA PRO A 557 -10.75 -15.65 -2.39
C PRO A 557 -9.80 -14.84 -3.30
N HIS A 558 -8.92 -14.00 -2.74
CA HIS A 558 -8.10 -13.07 -3.55
C HIS A 558 -7.19 -13.78 -4.55
N TRP A 559 -6.78 -15.01 -4.23
CA TRP A 559 -5.97 -15.87 -5.10
C TRP A 559 -6.73 -16.46 -6.30
N GLN A 560 -8.06 -16.36 -6.34
CA GLN A 560 -8.89 -16.79 -7.47
C GLN A 560 -9.45 -15.62 -8.29
N THR A 561 -9.52 -14.42 -7.72
CA THR A 561 -10.02 -13.23 -8.42
C THR A 561 -9.03 -12.74 -9.48
N ALA A 562 -9.55 -12.36 -10.65
CA ALA A 562 -8.74 -12.14 -11.85
C ALA A 562 -7.80 -10.93 -11.68
N GLY A 563 -6.50 -11.13 -11.89
CA GLY A 563 -5.48 -10.09 -11.74
C GLY A 563 -5.05 -9.83 -10.28
N SER A 564 -5.54 -10.58 -9.31
CA SER A 564 -5.34 -10.28 -7.89
C SER A 564 -4.79 -11.43 -7.03
N ASN A 565 -4.18 -12.46 -7.63
CA ASN A 565 -3.40 -13.48 -6.89
C ASN A 565 -2.14 -12.84 -6.30
N SER A 566 -2.39 -12.02 -5.28
CA SER A 566 -1.59 -10.87 -4.89
C SER A 566 -1.81 -10.58 -3.42
N PHE A 567 -0.73 -10.30 -2.69
CA PHE A 567 -0.77 -10.08 -1.25
C PHE A 567 0.17 -8.94 -0.88
N ARG A 568 -0.33 -7.95 -0.13
CA ARG A 568 0.32 -6.64 0.11
C ARG A 568 0.65 -5.88 -1.18
N ASN A 569 -0.24 -5.90 -2.16
CA ASN A 569 -0.19 -4.97 -3.29
C ASN A 569 -1.59 -4.52 -3.63
N ASN A 570 -1.67 -3.35 -4.23
CA ASN A 570 -2.84 -2.92 -4.96
C ASN A 570 -2.74 -3.40 -6.42
N VAL A 571 -3.85 -3.39 -7.15
CA VAL A 571 -3.94 -3.89 -8.54
C VAL A 571 -4.77 -2.94 -9.39
N ALA A 572 -4.79 -3.13 -10.71
CA ALA A 572 -5.70 -2.42 -11.59
C ALA A 572 -7.16 -2.74 -11.23
N PRO A 573 -8.07 -1.76 -11.14
CA PRO A 573 -9.41 -1.97 -10.62
C PRO A 573 -10.24 -2.85 -11.57
N GLY A 574 -10.99 -3.78 -10.98
CA GLY A 574 -11.76 -4.80 -11.70
C GLY A 574 -13.10 -4.33 -12.27
N TYR A 575 -13.45 -3.05 -12.15
CA TYR A 575 -14.74 -2.53 -12.60
C TYR A 575 -14.91 -2.58 -14.14
N GLN A 576 -16.00 -3.20 -14.62
CA GLN A 576 -16.29 -3.37 -16.05
C GLN A 576 -17.68 -2.84 -16.48
N GLY A 577 -18.29 -1.96 -15.69
CA GLY A 577 -19.59 -1.36 -16.00
C GLY A 577 -19.50 -0.11 -16.90
N PRO A 578 -20.65 0.46 -17.29
CA PRO A 578 -20.73 1.65 -18.13
C PRO A 578 -20.75 2.97 -17.32
N LEU A 579 -20.69 2.90 -15.98
CA LEU A 579 -20.63 4.09 -15.13
C LEU A 579 -19.20 4.63 -15.11
N CYS A 580 -19.07 5.91 -14.80
CA CYS A 580 -17.82 6.53 -14.37
C CYS A 580 -18.16 7.52 -13.25
N GLN A 581 -17.16 8.01 -12.54
CA GLN A 581 -17.38 8.93 -11.42
C GLN A 581 -17.16 10.37 -11.87
N SER A 582 -17.81 11.34 -11.21
CA SER A 582 -17.32 12.72 -11.28
C SER A 582 -15.86 12.77 -10.83
N GLY A 583 -15.03 13.54 -11.53
CA GLY A 583 -13.71 13.87 -11.00
C GLY A 583 -13.85 14.64 -9.68
N PRO A 584 -12.80 14.62 -8.83
CA PRO A 584 -12.84 15.16 -7.48
C PRO A 584 -13.21 16.65 -7.47
N ALA A 585 -13.96 17.06 -6.45
CA ALA A 585 -14.29 18.47 -6.23
C ALA A 585 -13.01 19.29 -5.88
N ASP A 586 -12.97 20.54 -6.33
CA ASP A 586 -11.71 21.30 -6.49
C ASP A 586 -11.42 22.35 -5.40
#